data_AF-A0A922Z8A7-F1
#
_entry.id   AF-A0A922Z8A7-F1
#
_cell.length_a   1.000
_cell.length_b   1.000
_cell.length_c   1.000
_cell.angle_alpha   90.00
_cell.angle_beta   90.00
_cell.angle_gamma   90.00
#
_symmetry.space_group_name_H-M   'P 1'
#
loop_
_entity.id
_entity.type
_entity.pdbx_description
1 polymer ?
#
loop_
_entity_poly.entity_id
_entity_poly.type
_entity_poly.pdbx_seq_one_letter_code
_entity_poly.pdbx_strand_id
1 'polypeptide(L)'
;MINTALATLEIALAHSPNDGDLHLRLGQTLIGQNRLDEAKPHLEQSRTLLPKSPKPLAFLATIAIQRNNKSEALKLLNQALKLDPQNYVIRKQRWQLEFPEKFHPSIDWGWQREQMKKELEEEKRDRNGT
;
A
#
# COMPACT_ATOMS: atom_id res chain seq x y z
N MET A 1 -18.74 -10.94 -25.57
CA MET A 1 -18.93 -9.76 -24.72
C MET A 1 -17.74 -9.64 -23.79
N ILE A 2 -16.95 -8.56 -23.92
CA ILE A 2 -15.80 -8.29 -23.06
C ILE A 2 -16.34 -7.76 -21.73
N ASN A 3 -16.56 -8.66 -20.77
CA ASN A 3 -16.97 -8.34 -19.39
C ASN A 3 -15.81 -8.67 -18.44
N THR A 4 -14.69 -8.00 -18.60
CA THR A 4 -13.61 -8.03 -17.60
C THR A 4 -13.75 -6.79 -16.72
N ALA A 5 -13.46 -6.91 -15.42
CA ALA A 5 -13.48 -5.77 -14.48
C ALA A 5 -12.64 -4.58 -14.98
N LEU A 6 -11.61 -4.86 -15.78
CA LEU A 6 -10.77 -3.87 -16.45
C LEU A 6 -11.58 -3.00 -17.44
N ALA A 7 -12.30 -3.62 -18.38
CA ALA A 7 -13.05 -2.90 -19.40
C ALA A 7 -14.13 -2.01 -18.79
N THR A 8 -14.80 -2.47 -17.73
CA THR A 8 -15.77 -1.66 -16.98
C THR A 8 -15.11 -0.45 -16.31
N LEU A 9 -13.93 -0.64 -15.71
CA LEU A 9 -13.19 0.45 -15.07
C LEU A 9 -12.65 1.46 -16.08
N GLU A 10 -12.19 1.02 -17.25
CA GLU A 10 -11.74 1.89 -18.34
C GLU A 10 -12.88 2.75 -18.90
N ILE A 11 -14.07 2.17 -19.11
CA ILE A 11 -15.26 2.93 -19.53
C ILE A 11 -15.66 3.94 -18.45
N ALA A 12 -15.70 3.52 -17.18
CA ALA A 12 -16.03 4.43 -16.08
C ALA A 12 -15.03 5.60 -15.99
N LEU A 13 -13.74 5.32 -16.17
CA LEU A 13 -12.70 6.33 -16.14
C LEU A 13 -12.77 7.28 -17.35
N ALA A 14 -13.18 6.80 -18.52
CA ALA A 14 -13.43 7.65 -19.68
C ALA A 14 -14.55 8.68 -19.42
N HIS A 15 -15.55 8.33 -18.61
CA HIS A 15 -16.59 9.25 -18.16
C HIS A 15 -16.18 10.12 -16.96
N SER A 16 -15.21 9.69 -16.17
CA SER A 16 -14.78 10.38 -14.93
C SER A 16 -13.26 10.29 -14.75
N PRO A 17 -12.47 10.99 -15.59
CA PRO A 17 -11.01 10.82 -15.64
C PRO A 17 -10.28 11.33 -14.39
N ASN A 18 -10.94 12.10 -13.53
CA ASN A 18 -10.38 12.62 -12.28
C ASN A 18 -10.94 11.90 -11.05
N ASP A 19 -11.54 10.73 -11.21
CA ASP A 19 -11.99 9.91 -10.10
C ASP A 19 -10.81 9.08 -9.54
N GLY A 20 -10.33 9.50 -8.37
CA GLY A 20 -9.19 8.87 -7.70
C GLY A 20 -9.45 7.41 -7.27
N ASP A 21 -10.70 7.05 -6.98
CA ASP A 21 -11.08 5.69 -6.60
C ASP A 21 -11.14 4.76 -7.82
N LEU A 22 -11.58 5.27 -8.98
CA LEU A 22 -11.51 4.51 -10.24
C LEU A 22 -10.05 4.24 -10.64
N HIS A 23 -9.19 5.24 -10.55
CA HIS A 23 -7.74 5.08 -10.72
C HIS A 23 -7.15 4.05 -9.76
N LEU A 24 -7.57 4.07 -8.48
CA LEU A 24 -7.12 3.09 -7.48
C LEU A 24 -7.53 1.66 -7.86
N ARG A 25 -8.81 1.46 -8.19
CA ARG A 25 -9.37 0.15 -8.54
C ARG A 25 -8.74 -0.42 -9.80
N LEU A 26 -8.48 0.44 -10.79
CA LEU A 26 -7.81 0.05 -12.03
C LEU A 26 -6.37 -0.37 -11.75
N GLY A 27 -5.61 0.43 -11.00
CA GLY A 27 -4.26 0.08 -10.56
C GLY A 27 -4.20 -1.23 -9.78
N GLN A 28 -5.10 -1.45 -8.83
CA GLN A 28 -5.21 -2.69 -8.07
C GLN A 28 -5.53 -3.89 -8.98
N THR A 29 -6.46 -3.73 -9.92
CA THR A 29 -6.84 -4.80 -10.87
C THR A 29 -5.66 -5.18 -11.76
N LEU A 30 -4.90 -4.19 -12.25
CA LEU A 30 -3.70 -4.40 -13.06
C LEU A 30 -2.58 -5.10 -12.28
N ILE A 31 -2.37 -4.78 -10.99
CA ILE A 31 -1.46 -5.54 -10.11
C ILE A 31 -1.89 -7.01 -10.03
N GLY A 32 -3.19 -7.28 -9.82
CA GLY A 32 -3.72 -8.64 -9.77
C GLY A 32 -3.50 -9.43 -11.07
N GLN A 33 -3.32 -8.74 -12.20
CA GLN A 33 -2.98 -9.31 -13.50
C GLN A 33 -1.47 -9.29 -13.80
N ASN A 34 -0.62 -8.94 -12.82
CA ASN A 34 0.84 -8.78 -12.98
C ASN A 34 1.24 -7.71 -14.04
N ARG A 35 0.33 -6.78 -14.38
CA ARG A 35 0.56 -5.68 -15.34
C ARG A 35 1.06 -4.44 -14.62
N LEU A 36 2.25 -4.56 -14.03
CA LEU A 36 2.77 -3.57 -13.07
C LEU A 36 3.10 -2.22 -13.70
N ASP A 37 3.62 -2.21 -14.93
CA ASP A 37 3.94 -0.97 -15.65
C ASP A 37 2.69 -0.15 -15.97
N GLU A 38 1.57 -0.82 -16.28
CA GLU A 38 0.28 -0.18 -16.54
C GLU A 38 -0.40 0.25 -15.23
N ALA A 39 -0.25 -0.53 -14.15
CA ALA A 39 -0.84 -0.22 -12.85
C ALA A 39 -0.28 1.08 -12.24
N LYS A 40 1.04 1.27 -12.35
CA LYS A 40 1.76 2.37 -11.70
C LYS A 40 1.18 3.76 -12.01
N PRO A 41 1.00 4.20 -13.27
CA PRO A 41 0.46 5.53 -13.57
C PRO A 41 -0.95 5.75 -13.00
N HIS A 42 -1.80 4.72 -12.98
CA HIS A 42 -3.13 4.86 -12.35
C HIS A 42 -3.02 5.04 -10.83
N LEU A 43 -2.14 4.32 -10.15
CA LEU A 43 -1.93 4.51 -8.71
C LEU A 43 -1.28 5.86 -8.38
N GLU A 44 -0.40 6.36 -9.25
CA GLU A 44 0.17 7.70 -9.12
C GLU A 44 -0.89 8.78 -9.26
N GLN A 45 -1.79 8.65 -10.23
CA GLN A 45 -2.92 9.57 -10.39
C GLN A 45 -3.89 9.48 -9.21
N SER A 46 -4.16 8.27 -8.71
CA SER A 46 -4.96 8.06 -7.49
C SER A 46 -4.32 8.72 -6.27
N ARG A 47 -2.99 8.63 -6.11
CA ARG A 47 -2.24 9.31 -5.04
C ARG A 47 -2.41 10.83 -5.10
N THR A 48 -2.37 11.41 -6.30
CA THR A 48 -2.57 12.85 -6.51
C THR A 48 -4.01 13.28 -6.16
N LEU A 49 -5.00 12.49 -6.57
CA LEU A 49 -6.43 12.78 -6.37
C LEU A 49 -6.91 12.48 -4.94
N LEU A 50 -6.25 11.54 -4.25
CA LEU A 50 -6.58 11.10 -2.89
C LEU A 50 -5.39 11.31 -1.93
N PRO A 51 -4.95 12.57 -1.68
CA PRO A 51 -3.72 12.85 -0.93
C PRO A 51 -3.76 12.41 0.54
N LYS A 52 -4.94 12.16 1.09
CA LYS A 52 -5.13 11.66 2.47
C LYS A 52 -5.35 10.15 2.54
N SER A 53 -5.38 9.46 1.40
CA SER A 53 -5.60 8.00 1.35
C SER A 53 -4.26 7.26 1.42
N PRO A 54 -4.09 6.29 2.34
CA PRO A 54 -2.90 5.45 2.38
C PRO A 54 -2.88 4.40 1.26
N LYS A 55 -4.03 4.11 0.64
CA LYS A 55 -4.20 2.98 -0.29
C LYS A 55 -3.33 3.07 -1.54
N PRO A 56 -3.24 4.22 -2.26
CA PRO A 56 -2.40 4.33 -3.44
C PRO A 56 -0.92 4.08 -3.12
N LEU A 57 -0.43 4.61 -1.99
CA LEU A 57 0.92 4.39 -1.50
C LEU A 57 1.19 2.90 -1.18
N ALA A 58 0.25 2.23 -0.51
CA ALA A 58 0.37 0.80 -0.20
C ALA A 58 0.41 -0.09 -1.47
N PHE A 59 -0.38 0.24 -2.50
CA PHE A 59 -0.32 -0.47 -3.78
C PHE A 59 0.95 -0.15 -4.58
N LEU A 60 1.43 1.10 -4.56
CA LEU A 60 2.74 1.44 -5.15
C LEU A 60 3.88 0.69 -4.43
N ALA A 61 3.79 0.55 -3.11
CA ALA A 61 4.74 -0.28 -2.36
C ALA A 61 4.68 -1.75 -2.79
N THR A 62 3.48 -2.27 -3.04
CA THR A 62 3.29 -3.63 -3.57
C THR A 62 4.01 -3.82 -4.92
N ILE A 63 3.91 -2.84 -5.83
CA ILE A 63 4.68 -2.85 -7.09
C ILE A 63 6.19 -2.86 -6.81
N ALA A 64 6.66 -2.02 -5.88
CA ALA A 64 8.08 -1.97 -5.52
C ALA A 64 8.58 -3.30 -4.93
N ILE A 65 7.78 -3.96 -4.08
CA ILE A 65 8.06 -5.30 -3.53
C ILE A 65 8.22 -6.32 -4.66
N GLN A 66 7.27 -6.36 -5.61
CA GLN A 66 7.32 -7.31 -6.74
C GLN A 66 8.50 -7.07 -7.67
N ARG A 67 9.00 -5.83 -7.74
CA ARG A 67 10.23 -5.47 -8.46
C ARG A 67 11.51 -5.67 -7.65
N ASN A 68 11.43 -6.29 -6.47
CA ASN A 68 12.53 -6.47 -5.54
C ASN A 68 13.21 -5.15 -5.11
N ASN A 69 12.50 -4.02 -5.20
CA ASN A 69 12.98 -2.72 -4.76
C ASN A 69 12.52 -2.47 -3.32
N LYS A 70 13.21 -3.13 -2.38
CA LYS A 70 12.92 -3.03 -0.93
C LYS A 70 13.00 -1.59 -0.41
N SER A 71 13.95 -0.80 -0.89
CA SER A 71 14.15 0.59 -0.42
C SER A 71 12.92 1.46 -0.72
N GLU A 72 12.44 1.44 -1.97
CA GLU A 72 11.26 2.22 -2.36
C GLU A 72 9.99 1.70 -1.67
N ALA A 73 9.85 0.37 -1.52
CA ALA A 73 8.73 -0.22 -0.81
C ALA A 73 8.63 0.30 0.63
N LEU A 74 9.74 0.29 1.38
CA LEU A 74 9.77 0.79 2.76
C LEU A 74 9.44 2.28 2.84
N LYS A 75 9.97 3.08 1.91
CA LYS A 75 9.67 4.51 1.83
C LYS A 75 8.16 4.75 1.64
N LEU A 76 7.54 4.04 0.71
CA LEU A 76 6.11 4.17 0.41
C LEU A 76 5.22 3.68 1.57
N LEU A 77 5.57 2.55 2.20
CA LEU A 77 4.84 2.03 3.37
C LEU A 77 4.93 2.98 4.56
N ASN A 78 6.09 3.59 4.80
CA ASN A 78 6.26 4.58 5.86
C ASN A 78 5.43 5.85 5.60
N GLN A 79 5.33 6.30 4.35
CA GLN A 79 4.42 7.40 4.00
C GLN A 79 2.96 7.01 4.22
N ALA A 80 2.57 5.79 3.84
CA ALA A 80 1.20 5.30 4.02
C ALA A 80 0.82 5.17 5.51
N LEU A 81 1.73 4.70 6.37
CA LEU A 81 1.53 4.66 7.82
C LEU A 81 1.42 6.04 8.47
N LYS A 82 2.06 7.08 7.90
CA LYS A 82 1.83 8.45 8.39
C LYS A 82 0.39 8.92 8.15
N LEU A 83 -0.25 8.45 7.07
CA LEU A 83 -1.65 8.78 6.75
C LEU A 83 -2.63 7.93 7.56
N ASP A 84 -2.31 6.66 7.81
CA ASP A 84 -3.11 5.75 8.63
C ASP A 84 -2.21 4.91 9.55
N PRO A 85 -1.83 5.45 10.73
CA PRO A 85 -0.94 4.76 11.66
C PRO A 85 -1.54 3.46 12.20
N GLN A 86 -2.87 3.32 12.24
CA GLN A 86 -3.51 2.11 12.78
C GLN A 86 -3.66 1.00 11.73
N ASN A 87 -3.16 1.21 10.51
CA ASN A 87 -3.27 0.22 9.44
C ASN A 87 -2.35 -0.99 9.65
N TYR A 88 -2.89 -2.03 10.28
CA TYR A 88 -2.14 -3.25 10.54
C TYR A 88 -1.61 -3.92 9.25
N VAL A 89 -2.34 -3.83 8.13
CA VAL A 89 -1.90 -4.44 6.86
C VAL A 89 -0.61 -3.79 6.35
N ILE A 90 -0.57 -2.46 6.32
CA ILE A 90 0.61 -1.71 5.88
C ILE A 90 1.78 -1.94 6.84
N ARG A 91 1.51 -1.93 8.16
CA ARG A 91 2.53 -2.21 9.19
C ARG A 91 3.13 -3.61 9.02
N LYS A 92 2.27 -4.61 8.81
CA LYS A 92 2.70 -5.99 8.55
C LYS A 92 3.56 -6.09 7.29
N GLN A 93 3.19 -5.42 6.19
CA GLN A 93 3.99 -5.40 4.96
C GLN A 93 5.39 -4.80 5.21
N ARG A 94 5.47 -3.73 6.02
CA ARG A 94 6.77 -3.14 6.40
C ARG A 94 7.61 -4.11 7.22
N TRP A 95 7.03 -4.72 8.25
CA TRP A 95 7.71 -5.70 9.08
C TRP A 95 8.20 -6.91 8.28
N GLN A 96 7.42 -7.41 7.32
CA GLN A 96 7.84 -8.51 6.45
C GLN A 96 9.08 -8.16 5.63
N LEU A 97 9.22 -6.91 5.21
CA LEU A 97 10.41 -6.45 4.50
C LEU A 97 11.60 -6.28 5.44
N GLU A 98 11.40 -5.70 6.61
CA GLU A 98 12.48 -5.38 7.57
C GLU A 98 13.00 -6.62 8.30
N PHE A 99 12.10 -7.52 8.69
CA PHE A 99 12.35 -8.67 9.54
C PHE A 99 11.80 -9.97 8.92
N PRO A 100 12.25 -10.36 7.71
CA PRO A 100 11.70 -11.53 7.00
C PRO A 100 11.81 -12.83 7.83
N GLU A 101 12.82 -12.96 8.67
CA GLU A 101 13.04 -14.10 9.58
C GLU A 101 11.94 -14.26 10.65
N LYS A 102 11.14 -13.21 10.90
CA LYS A 102 9.99 -13.24 11.81
C LYS A 102 8.71 -13.77 11.16
N PHE A 103 8.73 -14.01 9.85
CA PHE A 103 7.57 -14.45 9.08
C PHE A 103 7.76 -15.81 8.41
N HIS A 104 8.98 -16.33 8.35
CA HIS A 104 9.30 -17.61 7.71
C HIS A 104 10.27 -18.43 8.57
N PRO A 105 10.08 -19.77 8.73
CA PRO A 105 9.04 -20.61 8.12
C PRO A 105 7.65 -20.46 8.76
N SER A 106 7.58 -19.87 9.95
CA SER A 106 6.34 -19.59 10.67
C SER A 106 6.32 -18.16 11.17
N ILE A 107 5.14 -17.60 11.34
CA ILE A 107 4.97 -16.26 11.89
C ILE A 107 5.27 -16.26 13.39
N ASP A 108 6.23 -15.42 13.81
CA ASP A 108 6.51 -15.15 15.23
C ASP A 108 5.49 -14.16 15.79
N TRP A 109 4.35 -14.69 16.25
CA TRP A 109 3.27 -13.89 16.85
C TRP A 109 3.68 -13.22 18.17
N GLY A 110 4.65 -13.78 18.89
CA GLY A 110 5.18 -13.20 20.12
C GLY A 110 5.94 -11.91 19.82
N TRP A 111 6.85 -11.98 18.85
CA TRP A 111 7.56 -10.83 18.34
C TRP A 111 6.62 -9.76 17.79
N GLN A 112 5.61 -10.12 16.99
CA GLN A 112 4.67 -9.13 16.44
C GLN A 112 3.92 -8.33 17.52
N ARG A 113 3.47 -8.98 18.60
CA ARG A 113 2.78 -8.30 19.71
C ARG A 113 3.72 -7.32 20.41
N GLU A 114 4.95 -7.75 20.67
CA GLU A 114 5.96 -6.91 21.31
C GLU A 114 6.36 -5.73 20.41
N GLN A 115 6.57 -5.97 19.12
CA GLN A 115 6.90 -4.95 18.15
C GLN A 115 5.77 -3.91 17.99
N MET A 116 4.52 -4.37 17.93
CA MET A 116 3.35 -3.47 17.92
C MET A 116 3.34 -2.58 19.15
N LYS A 117 3.56 -3.15 20.34
CA LYS A 117 3.58 -2.40 21.59
C LYS A 117 4.66 -1.33 21.57
N LYS A 118 5.88 -1.67 21.15
CA LYS A 118 7.00 -0.72 21.04
C LYS A 118 6.67 0.45 20.12
N GLU A 119 6.22 0.17 18.90
CA GLU A 119 5.91 1.22 17.93
C GLU A 119 4.74 2.10 18.39
N LEU A 120 3.72 1.53 19.04
CA LEU A 120 2.62 2.32 19.61
C LEU A 120 3.07 3.24 20.75
N GLU A 121 3.99 2.79 21.60
CA GLU A 121 4.55 3.64 22.66
C GLU A 121 5.43 4.76 22.09
N GLU A 122 6.23 4.47 21.07
CA GLU A 122 6.99 5.49 20.32
C GLU A 122 6.06 6.53 19.67
N GLU A 123 5.01 6.08 18.98
CA GLU A 123 4.00 6.95 18.36
C GLU A 123 3.21 7.78 19.39
N LYS A 124 2.96 7.25 20.60
CA LYS A 124 2.36 8.03 21.69
C LYS A 124 3.33 9.09 22.20
N ARG A 125 4.61 8.74 22.38
CA ARG A 125 5.64 9.68 22.81
C ARG A 125 5.80 10.82 21.82
N ASP A 126 5.85 10.51 20.52
CA ASP A 126 6.01 11.50 19.46
C ASP A 126 4.79 12.44 19.37
N ARG A 127 3.58 11.93 19.65
CA ARG A 127 2.36 12.75 19.73
C ARG A 127 2.29 13.63 20.99
N ASN A 128 2.83 13.16 22.11
CA ASN A 128 2.79 13.87 23.39
C ASN A 128 3.99 14.80 23.60
N GLY A 129 5.01 14.72 22.74
CA GLY A 129 6.24 15.52 22.80
C GLY A 129 6.23 16.76 21.90
N THR A 130 5.11 17.07 21.25
CA THR A 130 4.83 18.30 20.48
C THR A 130 3.73 19.10 21.13
#